data_AF-A0A948KGH5-F1
#
_entry.id   AF-A0A948KGH5-F1
#
_cell.length_a   1.000
_cell.length_b   1.000
_cell.length_c   1.000
_cell.angle_alpha   90.00
_cell.angle_beta   90.00
_cell.angle_gamma   90.00
#
_symmetry.space_group_name_H-M   'P 1'
#
loop_
_entity.id
_entity.type
_entity.pdbx_description
1 polymer ?
#
loop_
_entity_poly.entity_id
_entity_poly.type
_entity_poly.pdbx_seq_one_letter_code
_entity_poly.pdbx_strand_id
1 'polypeptide(L)'
;TLGALGEASLKSQMRLADKFEARYTLLLGKMEVKSGTIILKDMEAGKQKEIPFEEAIPKIIEQLGEEHLDTYTMRDQFSEVDED
;
A
#
# COMPACT_ATOMS: atom_id res chain seq x y z
N THR A 1 -0.15 1.53 13.84
CA THR A 1 -0.62 2.73 13.11
C THR A 1 -0.47 2.46 11.63
N LEU A 2 -1.52 1.94 10.99
CA LEU A 2 -1.59 1.76 9.54
C LEU A 2 -2.21 3.03 8.93
N GLY A 3 -1.63 3.53 7.85
CA GLY A 3 -2.19 4.64 7.08
C GLY A 3 -1.37 5.92 7.22
N ALA A 4 -0.82 6.37 6.10
CA ALA A 4 -0.13 7.63 5.96
C ALA A 4 -1.06 8.78 6.41
N LEU A 5 -0.75 9.40 7.55
CA LEU A 5 -1.41 10.60 8.03
C LEU A 5 -0.89 11.78 7.21
N GLY A 6 -1.74 12.26 6.30
CA GLY A 6 -1.45 13.28 5.31
C GLY A 6 -1.20 14.66 5.93
N GLU A 7 -0.16 15.31 5.38
CA GLU A 7 0.16 16.76 5.32
C GLU A 7 1.65 16.93 4.97
N ALA A 8 2.46 15.90 5.20
CA ALA A 8 3.89 15.94 4.95
C ALA A 8 4.22 15.77 3.44
N SER A 9 5.26 16.48 2.97
CA SER A 9 5.77 16.39 1.59
C SER A 9 6.05 14.93 1.16
N LEU A 10 6.08 14.65 -0.14
CA LEU A 10 6.42 13.31 -0.65
C LEU A 10 7.73 12.78 -0.05
N LYS A 11 8.75 13.65 0.06
CA LYS A 11 10.03 13.31 0.71
C LYS A 11 9.84 12.88 2.18
N SER A 12 8.98 13.57 2.91
CA SER A 12 8.68 13.24 4.30
C SER A 12 7.95 11.90 4.43
N GLN A 13 7.02 11.61 3.52
CA GLN A 13 6.31 10.33 3.47
C GLN A 13 7.25 9.18 3.11
N MET A 14 8.18 9.39 2.16
CA MET A 14 9.20 8.40 1.82
C MET A 14 10.15 8.14 2.98
N ARG A 15 10.58 9.18 3.70
CA ARG A 15 11.38 9.02 4.93
C ARG A 15 10.60 8.29 6.01
N LEU A 16 9.29 8.49 6.10
CA LEU A 16 8.46 7.77 7.05
C LEU A 16 8.37 6.28 6.69
N ALA A 17 8.16 5.95 5.42
CA ALA A 17 8.16 4.57 4.94
C ALA A 17 9.51 3.87 5.20
N ASP A 18 10.63 4.56 4.94
CA ASP A 18 11.99 4.11 5.25
C ASP A 18 12.17 3.83 6.75
N LYS A 19 11.69 4.73 7.61
CA LYS A 19 11.70 4.53 9.07
C LYS A 19 10.85 3.34 9.56
N PHE A 20 9.79 3.01 8.83
CA PHE A 20 8.98 1.83 9.11
C PHE A 20 9.55 0.56 8.48
N GLU A 21 10.71 0.65 7.82
CA GLU A 21 11.35 -0.45 7.10
C GLU A 21 10.38 -1.11 6.11
N ALA A 22 9.49 -0.30 5.53
CA ALA A 22 8.49 -0.77 4.60
C ALA A 22 9.18 -1.26 3.33
N ARG A 23 9.06 -2.55 3.01
CA ARG A 23 9.69 -3.14 1.82
C ARG A 23 9.15 -2.56 0.51
N TYR A 24 7.83 -2.36 0.45
CA TYR A 24 7.14 -1.80 -0.70
C TYR A 24 6.29 -0.60 -0.30
N THR A 25 6.19 0.37 -1.21
CA THR A 25 5.29 1.53 -1.06
C THR A 25 4.45 1.70 -2.32
N LEU A 26 3.19 2.08 -2.12
CA LEU A 26 2.26 2.44 -3.19
C LEU A 26 2.05 3.95 -3.15
N LEU A 27 2.33 4.64 -4.25
CA LEU A 27 2.16 6.08 -4.38
C LEU A 27 0.95 6.34 -5.28
N LEU A 28 -0.03 7.05 -4.73
CA LEU A 28 -1.25 7.42 -5.42
C LEU A 28 -1.44 8.94 -5.30
N GLY A 29 -1.20 9.65 -6.39
CA GLY A 29 -1.42 11.09 -6.50
C GLY A 29 -2.53 11.43 -7.50
N LYS A 30 -2.72 12.73 -7.75
CA LYS A 30 -3.75 13.22 -8.69
C LYS A 30 -3.53 12.70 -10.12
N MET A 31 -2.28 12.51 -10.53
CA MET A 31 -1.96 12.04 -11.88
C MET A 31 -2.31 10.57 -12.03
N GLU A 32 -1.89 9.74 -11.08
CA GLU A 32 -2.12 8.29 -11.02
C GLU A 32 -3.62 7.98 -10.98
N VAL A 33 -4.39 8.74 -10.20
CA VAL A 33 -5.86 8.64 -10.17
C VAL A 33 -6.47 8.94 -11.54
N LYS A 34 -5.95 9.94 -12.26
CA LYS A 34 -6.47 10.31 -13.58
C LYS A 34 -6.10 9.27 -14.65
N SER A 35 -4.94 8.62 -14.54
CA SER A 35 -4.47 7.59 -15.47
C SER A 35 -4.98 6.18 -15.13
N GLY A 36 -5.62 5.99 -13.97
CA GLY A 36 -6.06 4.65 -13.52
C GLY A 36 -4.88 3.74 -13.14
N THR A 37 -3.75 4.35 -12.79
CA THR A 37 -2.50 3.65 -12.46
C THR A 37 -2.11 3.91 -11.00
N ILE A 38 -1.07 3.23 -10.53
CA ILE A 38 -0.43 3.46 -9.25
C ILE A 38 1.07 3.20 -9.41
N ILE A 39 1.89 3.91 -8.64
CA ILE A 39 3.33 3.67 -8.64
C ILE A 39 3.66 2.72 -7.49
N LEU A 40 4.15 1.54 -7.83
CA LEU A 40 4.76 0.61 -6.89
C LEU A 40 6.25 0.90 -6.79
N LYS A 41 6.73 1.18 -5.59
CA LYS A 41 8.14 1.40 -5.29
C LYS A 41 8.68 0.34 -4.34
N ASP A 42 9.74 -0.31 -4.78
CA ASP A 42 10.61 -1.14 -3.98
C ASP A 42 11.58 -0.22 -3.22
N MET A 43 11.46 -0.21 -1.89
CA MET A 43 12.25 0.67 -1.03
C MET A 43 13.68 0.15 -0.83
N GLU A 44 13.90 -1.16 -0.98
CA GLU A 44 15.20 -1.81 -0.87
C GLU A 44 16.02 -1.62 -2.16
N ALA A 45 15.42 -1.90 -3.31
CA ALA A 45 16.07 -1.77 -4.62
C ALA A 45 16.06 -0.32 -5.15
N GLY A 46 15.26 0.58 -4.55
CA GLY A 46 15.08 1.95 -5.01
C GLY A 46 14.39 2.08 -6.37
N LYS A 47 13.75 1.00 -6.85
CA LYS A 47 13.08 0.96 -8.16
C LYS A 47 11.61 1.31 -8.02
N GLN A 48 11.08 2.01 -9.02
CA GLN A 48 9.67 2.36 -9.10
C GLN A 48 9.09 1.94 -10.45
N LYS A 49 7.88 1.40 -10.43
CA LYS A 49 7.14 0.96 -11.61
C LYS A 49 5.70 1.44 -11.52
N GLU A 50 5.20 1.96 -12.63
CA GLU A 50 3.78 2.26 -12.80
C GLU A 50 3.04 1.00 -13.24
N ILE A 51 1.97 0.66 -12.53
CA ILE A 51 1.12 -0.50 -12.80
C ILE A 51 -0.36 -0.06 -12.78
N PRO A 52 -1.27 -0.81 -13.43
CA PRO A 52 -2.71 -0.57 -13.31
C PRO A 52 -3.13 -0.61 -11.84
N PHE A 53 -4.04 0.28 -11.44
CA PHE A 53 -4.52 0.34 -10.06
C PHE A 53 -5.14 -0.99 -9.61
N GLU A 54 -5.87 -1.66 -10.51
CA GLU A 54 -6.51 -2.96 -10.26
C GLU A 54 -5.49 -4.08 -9.99
N GLU A 55 -4.26 -3.95 -10.50
CA GLU A 55 -3.19 -4.92 -10.30
C GLU A 55 -2.35 -4.68 -9.04
N ALA A 56 -2.61 -3.61 -8.29
CA ALA A 56 -1.79 -3.21 -7.15
C ALA A 56 -1.69 -4.30 -6.07
N ILE A 57 -2.85 -4.81 -5.63
CA ILE A 57 -2.95 -5.85 -4.60
C ILE A 57 -2.33 -7.18 -5.06
N PRO A 58 -2.72 -7.77 -6.21
CA PRO A 58 -2.15 -9.05 -6.62
C PRO A 58 -0.64 -8.97 -6.84
N LYS A 59 -0.11 -7.85 -7.33
CA LYS A 59 1.34 -7.66 -7.46
C LYS A 59 2.05 -7.59 -6.12
N ILE A 60 1.49 -6.91 -5.12
CA ILE A 60 2.07 -6.87 -3.78
C ILE A 60 2.07 -8.26 -3.14
N ILE A 61 0.98 -9.01 -3.26
CA ILE A 61 0.88 -10.39 -2.76
C ILE A 61 1.95 -11.28 -3.41
N GLU A 62 2.08 -11.21 -4.74
CA GLU A 62 3.10 -11.95 -5.50
C GLU A 62 4.53 -11.60 -5.04
N GLN A 63 4.81 -10.32 -4.77
CA GLN A 63 6.14 -9.85 -4.37
C GLN A 63 6.49 -10.15 -2.92
N LEU A 64 5.52 -10.10 -2.00
CA LEU A 64 5.72 -10.45 -0.59
C LEU A 64 5.82 -11.97 -0.40
N GLY A 65 5.18 -12.75 -1.28
CA GLY A 65 5.01 -14.18 -1.13
C GLY A 65 3.87 -14.50 -0.17
N GLU A 66 2.95 -15.38 -0.57
CA GLU A 66 1.78 -15.75 0.24
C GLU A 66 2.15 -16.30 1.62
N GLU A 67 3.33 -16.90 1.74
CA GLU A 67 3.89 -17.48 2.96
C GLU A 67 4.31 -16.45 4.03
N HIS A 68 4.54 -15.19 3.64
CA HIS A 68 4.97 -14.11 4.54
C HIS A 68 3.84 -13.12 4.85
N LEU A 69 2.62 -13.38 4.36
CA LEU A 69 1.47 -12.55 4.67
C LEU A 69 1.05 -12.81 6.12
N ASP A 70 1.27 -11.82 6.99
CA ASP A 70 0.64 -11.79 8.31
C ASP A 70 -0.86 -11.53 8.11
N THR A 71 -1.63 -12.61 7.94
CA THR A 71 -3.08 -12.55 8.02
C THR A 71 -3.46 -12.38 9.49
N TYR A 72 -3.23 -11.19 10.05
CA TYR A 72 -3.77 -10.83 11.35
C TYR A 72 -5.28 -11.03 11.26
N THR A 73 -5.72 -12.20 11.71
CA THR A 73 -7.10 -12.62 11.66
C THR A 73 -7.77 -11.82 12.76
N MET A 74 -8.22 -10.62 12.43
CA MET A 74 -9.31 -9.99 13.16
C MET A 74 -10.49 -10.96 13.07
N ARG A 75 -10.56 -11.88 14.03
CA ARG A 75 -11.84 -12.43 14.53
C ARG A 75 -12.60 -11.35 15.30
N ASP A 76 -12.46 -10.09 14.93
CA ASP A 76 -13.25 -8.99 15.44
C ASP A 76 -14.46 -8.91 14.52
N GLN A 77 -15.45 -9.71 14.89
CA GLN A 77 -16.87 -9.42 14.86
C GLN A 77 -17.24 -8.16 14.05
N PHE A 78 -17.18 -8.23 12.72
CA PHE A 78 -18.13 -7.49 11.91
C PHE A 78 -19.48 -8.14 12.19
N SER A 79 -20.14 -7.72 13.27
CA SER A 79 -21.58 -7.92 13.38
C SER A 79 -22.17 -7.29 12.13
N GLU A 80 -22.81 -8.12 11.31
CA GLU A 80 -23.79 -7.66 10.32
C GLU A 80 -24.62 -6.56 10.99
N VAL A 81 -24.45 -5.34 10.50
CA VAL A 81 -25.46 -4.30 10.71
C VAL A 81 -26.57 -4.69 9.75
N ASP A 82 -27.56 -5.41 10.27
CA ASP A 82 -28.84 -5.61 9.61
C ASP A 82 -29.37 -4.25 9.14
N GLU A 83 -29.64 -4.14 7.84
CA GLU A 83 -30.43 -3.04 7.26
C GLU A 83 -31.88 -3.18 7.74
N ASP A 84 -32.35 -2.22 8.53
CA ASP A 84 -33.78 -1.86 8.67
C ASP A 84 -33.98 -0.39 8.22
#